data_AF-A0A3D6CTB1-F1
#
_entry.id   AF-A0A3D6CTB1-F1
#
_cell.length_a   1.000
_cell.length_b   1.000
_cell.length_c   1.000
_cell.angle_alpha   90.00
_cell.angle_beta   90.00
_cell.angle_gamma   90.00
#
_symmetry.space_group_name_H-M   'P 1'
#
loop_
_entity.id
_entity.type
_entity.pdbx_description
1 polymer ?
#
loop_
_entity_poly.entity_id
_entity_poly.type
_entity_poly.pdbx_seq_one_letter_code
_entity_poly.pdbx_strand_id
1 'polypeptide(L)'
;MKTKASTLTPRMLSDFCAKRLAPVLPEEVVKRLHHYMGELLAQQEYPPYRGAGLDLTAVAETLSLDLNILKPQKAQITPVFDAIARAVAEGRLRAGVPSRQRSIPREKAGSAVIPQTKRAPQSRKVPGRQRRPVIEFPEPLFTEWDEPDSFGAALRLHASRHGETTYHLFDAVVRPEDGVNRSTLISWGRGTKMPRAAISLEILGRIERRYRLPAGYFLAKAGAPDRAPGDFNLEGVTPAERRRLALHLPEDFNRRPRHEQAEILDWVRTIIISGSTDYRRYQAAMMRHRYAVRFSGQSGPRRPSSIAQTPEESGIILAPRRLNDEMSAILTFKTATFAAFGLQRNGVWGTETAAQKVEHFGLWFGAFAAPPESEVQGRGVDPKLLTFAMMIFPQVWDWYLTWRERRRGFYTKWEVDLLSIAAAFCREETGWLRQTPRIAGNLAVIDGLISPQDIAEVKADWAAAC
;
A
#
# COMPACT_ATOMS: atom_id res chain seq x y z
N MET A 1 23.52 8.80 -5.63
CA MET A 1 23.71 8.43 -4.21
C MET A 1 22.84 7.22 -3.92
N LYS A 2 23.39 6.12 -3.40
CA LYS A 2 22.56 5.05 -2.82
C LYS A 2 21.76 5.71 -1.70
N THR A 3 20.45 5.87 -1.86
CA THR A 3 19.55 6.24 -0.78
C THR A 3 19.64 5.13 0.25
N LYS A 4 20.61 5.25 1.18
CA LYS A 4 20.56 4.53 2.43
C LYS A 4 19.22 4.93 3.03
N ALA A 5 18.24 4.02 2.97
CA ALA A 5 17.03 4.15 3.78
C ALA A 5 17.52 4.57 5.16
N SER A 6 16.96 5.66 5.70
CA SER A 6 17.43 6.21 6.96
C SER A 6 17.07 5.23 8.08
N THR A 7 17.93 4.23 8.29
CA THR A 7 17.83 3.29 9.40
C THR A 7 17.81 4.13 10.67
N LEU A 8 16.78 3.96 11.50
CA LEU A 8 16.68 4.66 12.78
C LEU A 8 17.94 4.35 13.61
N THR A 9 18.62 5.40 14.09
CA THR A 9 19.82 5.26 14.92
C THR A 9 19.58 5.74 16.35
N PRO A 10 20.35 5.27 17.34
CA PRO A 10 20.27 5.79 18.72
C PRO A 10 20.49 7.30 18.79
N ARG A 11 21.38 7.86 17.97
CA ARG A 11 21.60 9.31 17.88
C ARG A 11 20.34 10.06 17.44
N MET A 12 19.60 9.52 16.46
CA MET A 12 18.35 10.13 16.00
C MET A 12 17.25 10.07 17.07
N LEU A 13 17.22 9.02 17.91
CA LEU A 13 16.33 8.96 19.07
C LEU A 13 16.68 10.06 20.10
N SER A 14 17.97 10.21 20.42
CA SER A 14 18.43 11.28 21.32
C SER A 14 18.10 12.67 20.79
N ASP A 15 18.36 12.93 19.51
CA ASP A 15 18.05 14.21 18.86
C ASP A 15 16.53 14.47 18.85
N PHE A 16 15.71 13.44 18.65
CA PHE A 16 14.25 13.54 18.71
C PHE A 16 13.77 13.90 20.12
N CYS A 17 14.25 13.20 21.15
CA CYS A 17 13.90 13.50 22.54
C CYS A 17 14.27 14.93 22.92
N ALA A 18 15.49 15.36 22.60
CA ALA A 18 15.98 16.70 22.93
C ALA A 18 15.18 17.81 22.23
N LYS A 19 14.83 17.63 20.95
CA LYS A 19 14.19 18.68 20.15
C LYS A 19 12.68 18.72 20.25
N ARG A 20 12.01 17.56 20.43
CA ARG A 20 10.54 17.44 20.35
C ARG A 20 9.87 17.05 21.66
N LEU A 21 10.53 16.30 22.54
CA LEU A 21 9.93 15.85 23.79
C LEU A 21 10.32 16.72 24.99
N ALA A 22 11.59 17.13 25.09
CA ALA A 22 12.09 17.97 26.17
C ALA A 22 11.35 19.32 26.33
N PRO A 23 10.88 20.01 25.27
CA PRO A 23 10.14 21.26 25.44
C PRO A 23 8.71 21.09 25.98
N VAL A 24 8.13 19.88 25.94
CA VAL A 24 6.70 19.64 26.20
C VAL A 24 6.42 18.62 27.30
N LEU A 25 7.46 17.94 27.80
CA LEU A 25 7.36 16.93 28.85
C LEU A 25 8.41 17.18 29.94
N PRO A 26 8.12 16.81 31.20
CA PRO A 26 9.11 16.88 32.28
C PRO A 26 10.37 16.04 31.98
N GLU A 27 11.53 16.51 32.41
CA GLU A 27 12.83 15.88 32.12
C GLU A 27 12.87 14.39 32.49
N GLU A 28 12.33 14.02 33.64
CA GLU A 28 12.26 12.64 34.12
C GLU A 28 11.38 11.74 33.23
N VAL A 29 10.32 12.28 32.65
CA VAL A 29 9.45 11.57 31.71
C VAL A 29 10.20 11.34 30.39
N VAL A 30 10.94 12.34 29.92
CA VAL A 30 11.74 12.25 28.68
C VAL A 30 12.86 11.22 28.81
N LYS A 31 13.56 11.17 29.96
CA LYS A 31 14.59 10.17 30.23
C LYS A 31 14.02 8.74 30.19
N ARG A 32 12.89 8.50 30.84
CA ARG A 32 12.22 7.17 30.86
C ARG A 32 11.77 6.75 29.46
N LEU A 33 11.15 7.66 28.71
CA LEU A 33 10.77 7.40 27.32
C LEU A 33 11.99 7.11 26.44
N HIS A 34 13.07 7.89 26.57
CA HIS A 34 14.30 7.69 25.80
C HIS A 34 14.91 6.31 26.04
N HIS A 35 15.02 5.91 27.30
CA HIS A 35 15.53 4.59 27.67
C HIS A 35 14.66 3.47 27.09
N TYR A 36 13.34 3.55 27.29
CA TYR A 36 12.40 2.57 26.77
C TYR A 36 12.45 2.41 25.24
N MET A 37 12.53 3.53 24.52
CA MET A 37 12.66 3.53 23.07
C MET A 37 13.99 2.92 22.60
N GLY A 38 15.07 3.13 23.36
CA GLY A 38 16.37 2.50 23.12
C GLY A 38 16.29 0.98 23.27
N GLU A 39 15.67 0.49 24.34
CA GLU A 39 15.47 -0.94 24.60
C GLU A 39 14.65 -1.61 23.48
N LEU A 40 13.50 -1.04 23.09
CA LEU A 40 12.68 -1.57 22.00
C LEU A 40 13.46 -1.70 20.68
N LEU A 41 14.29 -0.70 20.35
CA LEU A 41 15.09 -0.71 19.14
C LEU A 41 16.22 -1.75 19.20
N ALA A 42 16.89 -1.88 20.36
CA ALA A 42 17.96 -2.84 20.58
C ALA A 42 17.44 -4.28 20.53
N GLN A 43 16.28 -4.54 21.14
CA GLN A 43 15.67 -5.87 21.22
C GLN A 43 14.86 -6.25 19.97
N GLN A 44 14.71 -5.35 19.00
CA GLN A 44 13.88 -5.55 17.79
C GLN A 44 12.41 -5.88 18.14
N GLU A 45 11.89 -5.22 19.17
CA GLU A 45 10.52 -5.39 19.66
C GLU A 45 9.59 -4.30 19.16
N TYR A 46 8.36 -4.68 18.84
CA TYR A 46 7.35 -3.73 18.42
C TYR A 46 6.84 -2.93 19.62
N PRO A 47 6.66 -1.61 19.49
CA PRO A 47 5.93 -0.82 20.48
C PRO A 47 4.50 -1.37 20.70
N PRO A 48 3.87 -1.08 21.84
CA PRO A 48 2.51 -1.54 22.12
C PRO A 48 1.50 -0.77 21.26
N TYR A 49 0.94 -1.43 20.24
CA TYR A 49 -0.14 -0.88 19.41
C TYR A 49 -1.47 -1.57 19.73
N ARG A 50 -2.55 -0.78 19.73
CA ARG A 50 -3.94 -1.27 19.78
C ARG A 50 -4.64 -0.86 18.49
N GLY A 51 -4.75 -1.79 17.54
CA GLY A 51 -5.23 -1.49 16.19
C GLY A 51 -4.21 -0.64 15.42
N ALA A 52 -4.63 0.51 14.89
CA ALA A 52 -3.77 1.42 14.13
C ALA A 52 -3.11 2.52 14.98
N GLY A 53 -3.38 2.58 16.30
CA GLY A 53 -2.88 3.62 17.19
C GLY A 53 -1.94 3.09 18.27
N LEU A 54 -0.95 3.90 18.65
CA LEU A 54 -0.10 3.64 19.81
C LEU A 54 -0.96 3.54 21.08
N ASP A 55 -0.79 2.45 21.83
CA ASP A 55 -1.47 2.22 23.10
C ASP A 55 -0.75 2.98 24.21
N LEU A 56 -1.09 4.27 24.36
CA LEU A 56 -0.49 5.13 25.39
C LEU A 56 -0.78 4.63 26.82
N THR A 57 -1.86 3.89 27.03
CA THR A 57 -2.16 3.29 28.33
C THR A 57 -1.15 2.20 28.65
N ALA A 58 -0.86 1.30 27.70
CA ALA A 58 0.16 0.28 27.87
C ALA A 58 1.57 0.90 28.06
N VAL A 59 1.89 2.00 27.36
CA VAL A 59 3.17 2.72 27.55
C VAL A 59 3.26 3.34 28.95
N ALA A 60 2.18 3.99 29.40
CA ALA A 60 2.11 4.61 30.73
C ALA A 60 2.26 3.57 31.84
N GLU A 61 1.57 2.44 31.73
CA GLU A 61 1.66 1.31 32.67
C GLU A 61 3.07 0.72 32.70
N THR A 62 3.68 0.46 31.54
CA THR A 62 5.03 -0.12 31.45
C THR A 62 6.09 0.77 32.09
N LEU A 63 5.94 2.09 31.98
CA LEU A 63 6.92 3.07 32.47
C LEU A 63 6.56 3.68 33.83
N SER A 64 5.45 3.24 34.44
CA SER A 64 4.87 3.83 35.64
C SER A 64 4.77 5.35 35.54
N LEU A 65 4.17 5.83 34.45
CA LEU A 65 3.96 7.25 34.14
C LEU A 65 2.47 7.62 34.25
N ASP A 66 2.18 8.87 34.61
CA ASP A 66 0.80 9.38 34.57
C ASP A 66 0.35 9.56 33.11
N LEU A 67 -0.73 8.86 32.75
CA LEU A 67 -1.35 8.94 31.43
C LEU A 67 -1.80 10.37 31.08
N ASN A 68 -2.17 11.18 32.08
CA ASN A 68 -2.60 12.56 31.88
C ASN A 68 -1.46 13.47 31.36
N ILE A 69 -0.20 13.11 31.59
CA ILE A 69 0.96 13.82 31.06
C ILE A 69 1.23 13.43 29.60
N LEU A 70 1.02 12.16 29.25
CA LEU A 70 1.32 11.63 27.91
C LEU A 70 0.20 11.91 26.89
N LYS A 71 -1.06 11.88 27.32
CA LYS A 71 -2.23 12.00 26.45
C LYS A 71 -2.27 13.31 25.65
N PRO A 72 -2.01 14.51 26.24
CA PRO A 72 -1.96 15.76 25.47
C PRO A 72 -0.82 15.78 24.44
N GLN A 73 0.29 15.07 24.72
CA GLN A 73 1.47 15.04 23.87
C GLN A 73 1.49 13.86 22.90
N LYS A 74 0.37 13.16 22.72
CA LYS A 74 0.25 11.99 21.83
C LYS A 74 0.80 12.25 20.42
N ALA A 75 0.50 13.41 19.84
CA ALA A 75 0.95 13.78 18.51
C ALA A 75 2.48 13.95 18.42
N GLN A 76 3.13 14.36 19.51
CA GLN A 76 4.59 14.48 19.59
C GLN A 76 5.28 13.14 19.88
N ILE A 77 4.61 12.23 20.59
CA ILE A 77 5.16 10.93 20.99
C ILE A 77 5.01 9.86 19.90
N THR A 78 3.86 9.83 19.20
CA THR A 78 3.54 8.77 18.22
C THR A 78 4.61 8.62 17.11
N PRO A 79 5.18 9.71 16.52
CA PRO A 79 6.12 9.60 15.41
C PRO A 79 7.39 8.79 15.72
N VAL A 80 7.86 8.79 16.98
CA VAL A 80 9.06 8.04 17.35
C VAL A 80 8.79 6.55 17.50
N PHE A 81 7.63 6.17 18.04
CA PHE A 81 7.21 4.78 18.07
C PHE A 81 6.87 4.23 16.67
N ASP A 82 6.29 5.05 15.78
CA ASP A 82 6.09 4.67 14.38
C ASP A 82 7.43 4.41 13.65
N ALA A 83 8.47 5.18 13.99
CA ALA A 83 9.81 4.97 13.44
C ALA A 83 10.47 3.69 13.97
N ILE A 84 10.31 3.38 15.26
CA ILE A 84 10.80 2.13 15.85
C ILE A 84 10.11 0.93 15.21
N ALA A 85 8.78 0.96 15.11
CA ALA A 85 8.01 -0.12 14.48
C ALA A 85 8.47 -0.39 13.03
N ARG A 86 8.74 0.66 12.25
CA ARG A 86 9.30 0.53 10.89
C ARG A 86 10.71 -0.06 10.90
N ALA A 87 11.59 0.40 11.80
CA ALA A 87 12.95 -0.12 11.91
C ALA A 87 12.95 -1.62 12.26
N VAL A 88 12.06 -2.05 13.15
CA VAL A 88 11.86 -3.47 13.51
C VAL A 88 11.34 -4.29 12.33
N ALA A 89 10.35 -3.76 11.60
CA ALA A 89 9.83 -4.42 10.41
C ALA A 89 10.91 -4.59 9.32
N GLU A 90 11.71 -3.55 9.06
CA GLU A 90 12.84 -3.61 8.12
C GLU A 90 13.93 -4.59 8.58
N GLY A 91 14.26 -4.61 9.88
CA GLY A 91 15.21 -5.55 10.47
C GLY A 91 14.79 -7.01 10.24
N ARG A 92 13.52 -7.32 10.49
CA ARG A 92 12.94 -8.66 10.25
C ARG A 92 12.95 -9.05 8.77
N LEU A 93 12.61 -8.13 7.87
CA LEU A 93 12.66 -8.37 6.43
C LEU A 93 14.07 -8.66 5.92
N ARG A 94 15.10 -7.99 6.47
CA ARG A 94 16.50 -8.25 6.12
C ARG A 94 17.00 -9.59 6.68
N ALA A 95 16.57 -9.97 7.87
CA ALA A 95 16.88 -11.28 8.45
C ALA A 95 16.23 -12.46 7.70
N GLY A 96 15.14 -12.22 6.96
CA GLY A 96 14.42 -13.21 6.15
C GLY A 96 15.07 -13.55 4.80
N VAL A 97 16.20 -12.93 4.42
CA VAL A 97 17.00 -13.36 3.27
C VAL A 97 17.96 -14.44 3.77
N PRO A 98 17.86 -15.71 3.33
CA PRO A 98 18.75 -16.75 3.84
C PRO A 98 20.16 -16.51 3.32
N SER A 99 20.97 -15.86 4.17
CA SER A 99 22.42 -15.92 4.07
C SER A 99 22.84 -17.35 4.34
N ARG A 100 23.35 -17.99 3.30
CA ARG A 100 23.84 -19.36 3.26
C ARG A 100 25.12 -19.44 4.10
N GLN A 101 25.00 -19.61 5.42
CA GLN A 101 26.12 -20.03 6.26
C GLN A 101 25.71 -21.19 7.16
N ARG A 102 26.33 -22.33 6.86
CA ARG A 102 26.35 -23.57 7.62
C ARG A 102 26.86 -23.30 9.05
N SER A 103 26.15 -23.82 10.03
CA SER A 103 26.79 -24.35 11.25
C SER A 103 26.00 -25.55 11.78
N ILE A 104 26.78 -26.56 12.14
CA ILE A 104 26.45 -27.93 12.50
C ILE A 104 25.97 -27.97 13.97
N PRO A 105 25.03 -28.87 14.35
CA PRO A 105 24.48 -28.94 15.71
C PRO A 105 25.44 -29.66 16.67
N ARG A 106 25.45 -29.26 17.94
CA ARG A 106 26.16 -30.01 19.00
C ARG A 106 25.24 -30.29 20.18
N GLU A 107 25.05 -31.58 20.41
CA GLU A 107 24.39 -32.22 21.54
C GLU A 107 25.07 -31.92 22.89
N LYS A 108 24.27 -32.04 23.96
CA LYS A 108 24.51 -32.91 25.14
C LYS A 108 23.25 -32.89 26.03
N ALA A 109 22.58 -34.05 26.19
CA ALA A 109 22.62 -34.93 27.37
C ALA A 109 22.02 -34.28 28.64
N GLY A 110 21.04 -34.79 29.36
CA GLY A 110 20.42 -36.12 29.47
C GLY A 110 20.19 -36.41 30.96
N SER A 111 18.95 -36.70 31.40
CA SER A 111 18.66 -37.64 32.51
C SER A 111 17.16 -37.79 32.85
N ALA A 112 16.81 -39.04 33.17
CA ALA A 112 15.55 -39.65 33.64
C ALA A 112 14.94 -38.95 34.89
N VAL A 113 13.61 -38.80 35.09
CA VAL A 113 12.51 -39.77 35.35
C VAL A 113 12.71 -40.43 36.75
N ILE A 114 11.87 -40.39 37.81
CA ILE A 114 10.39 -40.42 38.04
C ILE A 114 10.02 -39.75 39.43
N PRO A 115 8.82 -39.95 40.06
CA PRO A 115 7.69 -39.02 40.17
C PRO A 115 7.46 -38.44 41.59
N GLN A 116 6.66 -37.37 41.74
CA GLN A 116 5.78 -37.27 42.92
C GLN A 116 4.66 -36.21 42.80
N THR A 117 3.47 -36.68 43.18
CA THR A 117 2.37 -36.00 43.88
C THR A 117 1.62 -34.82 43.25
N LYS A 118 0.46 -35.19 42.71
CA LYS A 118 -0.85 -34.53 42.79
C LYS A 118 -0.94 -33.37 43.81
N ARG A 119 -1.18 -32.15 43.31
CA ARG A 119 -2.13 -31.21 43.93
C ARG A 119 -2.67 -30.25 42.85
N ALA A 120 -3.95 -30.41 42.53
CA ALA A 120 -4.68 -29.54 41.63
C ALA A 120 -5.07 -28.23 42.35
N PRO A 121 -4.92 -27.05 41.74
CA PRO A 121 -5.76 -25.92 42.07
C PRO A 121 -7.03 -26.01 41.22
N GLN A 122 -8.17 -26.16 41.89
CA GLN A 122 -9.50 -26.08 41.30
C GLN A 122 -9.73 -24.67 40.72
N SER A 123 -9.51 -24.49 39.42
CA SER A 123 -10.17 -23.42 38.69
C SER A 123 -11.52 -23.95 38.20
N ARG A 124 -12.60 -23.39 38.73
CA ARG A 124 -13.97 -23.65 38.27
C ARG A 124 -14.06 -23.33 36.77
N LYS A 125 -13.94 -24.35 35.93
CA LYS A 125 -14.29 -24.25 34.50
C LYS A 125 -15.80 -24.13 34.41
N VAL A 126 -16.27 -22.95 34.05
CA VAL A 126 -17.61 -22.76 33.48
C VAL A 126 -17.74 -23.73 32.29
N PRO A 127 -18.81 -24.55 32.19
CA PRO A 127 -18.95 -25.48 31.08
C PRO A 127 -18.95 -24.72 29.75
N GLY A 128 -17.94 -24.97 28.92
CA GLY A 128 -17.94 -24.46 27.55
C GLY A 128 -19.13 -25.05 26.80
N ARG A 129 -19.98 -24.17 26.26
CA ARG A 129 -21.12 -24.51 25.40
C ARG A 129 -20.69 -25.60 24.40
N GLN A 130 -21.34 -26.76 24.44
CA GLN A 130 -21.03 -27.87 23.54
C GLN A 130 -21.02 -27.37 22.08
N ARG A 131 -20.00 -27.75 21.32
CA ARG A 131 -19.88 -27.35 19.91
C ARG A 131 -21.10 -27.90 19.17
N ARG A 132 -21.81 -27.03 18.44
CA ARG A 132 -22.94 -27.46 17.61
C ARG A 132 -22.46 -28.49 16.60
N PRO A 133 -23.27 -29.53 16.31
CA PRO A 133 -22.92 -30.54 15.32
C PRO A 133 -22.86 -29.91 13.93
N VAL A 134 -21.83 -30.26 13.16
CA VAL A 134 -21.69 -29.83 11.77
C VAL A 134 -22.58 -30.73 10.90
N ILE A 135 -23.75 -30.21 10.53
CA ILE A 135 -24.69 -30.85 9.59
C ILE A 135 -24.27 -30.47 8.17
N GLU A 136 -24.04 -31.40 7.23
CA GLU A 136 -23.51 -31.07 5.89
C GLU A 136 -24.43 -30.16 5.07
N PHE A 137 -25.75 -30.41 5.12
CA PHE A 137 -26.79 -29.59 4.48
C PHE A 137 -27.82 -29.15 5.53
N PRO A 138 -27.64 -27.99 6.18
CA PRO A 138 -28.62 -27.51 7.13
C PRO A 138 -29.93 -27.14 6.42
N GLU A 139 -31.07 -27.41 7.06
CA GLU A 139 -32.37 -26.94 6.56
C GLU A 139 -32.53 -25.43 6.81
N PRO A 140 -33.09 -24.67 5.85
CA PRO A 140 -33.30 -23.25 6.02
C PRO A 140 -34.46 -22.97 6.99
N LEU A 141 -34.26 -22.01 7.89
CA LEU A 141 -35.28 -21.47 8.81
C LEU A 141 -36.37 -20.70 8.06
N PHE A 142 -36.05 -20.17 6.88
CA PHE A 142 -36.99 -19.48 5.99
C PHE A 142 -36.61 -19.67 4.51
N THR A 143 -37.60 -19.71 3.63
CA THR A 143 -37.46 -19.98 2.20
C THR A 143 -37.60 -18.75 1.32
N GLU A 144 -38.10 -17.65 1.86
CA GLU A 144 -38.25 -16.37 1.17
C GLU A 144 -37.24 -15.37 1.73
N TRP A 145 -36.53 -14.66 0.86
CA TRP A 145 -35.57 -13.63 1.27
C TRP A 145 -35.43 -12.55 0.21
N ASP A 146 -35.08 -11.34 0.65
CA ASP A 146 -34.69 -10.26 -0.23
C ASP A 146 -33.23 -10.41 -0.64
N GLU A 147 -32.99 -10.29 -1.93
CA GLU A 147 -31.70 -10.60 -2.55
C GLU A 147 -30.69 -9.46 -2.29
N PRO A 148 -29.59 -9.68 -1.52
CA PRO A 148 -28.73 -8.58 -1.11
C PRO A 148 -27.79 -8.09 -2.22
N ASP A 149 -27.50 -6.80 -2.27
CA ASP A 149 -26.63 -6.20 -3.29
C ASP A 149 -25.14 -6.50 -3.08
N SER A 150 -24.71 -6.80 -1.86
CA SER A 150 -23.29 -7.01 -1.52
C SER A 150 -22.99 -8.42 -1.07
N PHE A 151 -21.81 -8.92 -1.46
CA PHE A 151 -21.28 -10.21 -1.03
C PHE A 151 -21.33 -10.42 0.51
N GLY A 152 -20.90 -9.42 1.29
CA GLY A 152 -20.90 -9.55 2.76
C GLY A 152 -22.29 -9.64 3.36
N ALA A 153 -23.27 -8.95 2.78
CA ALA A 153 -24.68 -9.07 3.18
C ALA A 153 -25.25 -10.44 2.78
N ALA A 154 -24.98 -10.91 1.56
CA ALA A 154 -25.40 -12.23 1.09
C ALA A 154 -24.84 -13.37 1.94
N LEU A 155 -23.55 -13.31 2.32
CA LEU A 155 -22.93 -14.34 3.16
C LEU A 155 -23.56 -14.38 4.56
N ARG A 156 -23.86 -13.23 5.16
CA ARG A 156 -24.53 -13.18 6.46
C ARG A 156 -25.97 -13.65 6.38
N LEU A 157 -26.69 -13.26 5.33
CA LEU A 157 -28.07 -13.68 5.09
C LEU A 157 -28.17 -15.21 5.00
N HIS A 158 -27.36 -15.85 4.17
CA HIS A 158 -27.44 -17.31 4.01
C HIS A 158 -26.93 -18.07 5.24
N ALA A 159 -25.99 -17.51 6.00
CA ALA A 159 -25.63 -18.07 7.31
C ALA A 159 -26.80 -17.97 8.30
N SER A 160 -27.44 -16.80 8.42
CA SER A 160 -28.58 -16.61 9.33
C SER A 160 -29.81 -17.42 8.90
N ARG A 161 -30.03 -17.56 7.59
CA ARG A 161 -31.09 -18.39 7.00
C ARG A 161 -31.01 -19.84 7.48
N HIS A 162 -29.81 -20.34 7.73
CA HIS A 162 -29.59 -21.71 8.23
C HIS A 162 -29.30 -21.77 9.73
N GLY A 163 -29.57 -20.68 10.48
CA GLY A 163 -29.35 -20.60 11.93
C GLY A 163 -27.88 -20.63 12.34
N GLU A 164 -26.98 -20.34 11.40
CA GLU A 164 -25.52 -20.40 11.57
C GLU A 164 -24.94 -19.00 11.81
N THR A 165 -23.88 -18.95 12.61
CA THR A 165 -23.01 -17.77 12.68
C THR A 165 -21.83 -17.97 11.75
N THR A 166 -21.15 -16.88 11.38
CA THR A 166 -19.90 -16.96 10.61
C THR A 166 -18.83 -17.82 11.30
N TYR A 167 -18.89 -17.94 12.63
CA TYR A 167 -18.03 -18.82 13.41
C TYR A 167 -18.36 -20.30 13.17
N HIS A 168 -19.65 -20.66 13.21
CA HIS A 168 -20.10 -22.02 12.93
C HIS A 168 -19.85 -22.40 11.46
N LEU A 169 -20.11 -21.46 10.55
CA LEU A 169 -19.84 -21.65 9.13
C LEU A 169 -18.37 -21.97 8.88
N PHE A 170 -17.44 -21.25 9.52
CA PHE A 170 -16.01 -21.55 9.43
C PHE A 170 -15.69 -22.97 9.85
N ASP A 171 -16.18 -23.39 11.02
CA ASP A 171 -15.93 -24.74 11.54
C ASP A 171 -16.57 -25.84 10.66
N ALA A 172 -17.59 -25.49 9.87
CA ALA A 172 -18.29 -26.42 8.99
C ALA A 172 -17.66 -26.58 7.60
N VAL A 173 -16.98 -25.56 7.06
CA VAL A 173 -16.53 -25.54 5.64
C VAL A 173 -15.02 -25.43 5.45
N VAL A 174 -14.30 -24.92 6.45
CA VAL A 174 -12.85 -24.74 6.39
C VAL A 174 -12.17 -25.93 7.05
N ARG A 175 -11.31 -26.61 6.30
CA ARG A 175 -10.52 -27.74 6.77
C ARG A 175 -9.16 -27.25 7.28
N PRO A 176 -8.50 -27.97 8.21
CA PRO A 176 -7.20 -27.58 8.75
C PRO A 176 -6.12 -27.32 7.68
N GLU A 177 -6.14 -28.09 6.59
CA GLU A 177 -5.21 -28.01 5.47
C GLU A 177 -5.42 -26.77 4.57
N ASP A 178 -6.58 -26.12 4.63
CA ASP A 178 -6.86 -24.94 3.79
C ASP A 178 -6.03 -23.71 4.24
N GLY A 179 -5.46 -23.73 5.46
CA GLY A 179 -4.60 -22.66 5.99
C GLY A 179 -5.31 -21.32 6.21
N VAL A 180 -6.65 -21.27 6.15
CA VAL A 180 -7.44 -20.05 6.31
C VAL A 180 -7.78 -19.81 7.78
N ASN A 181 -7.51 -18.60 8.28
CA ASN A 181 -7.86 -18.22 9.64
C ASN A 181 -9.35 -17.82 9.74
N ARG A 182 -9.96 -18.09 10.90
CA ARG A 182 -11.33 -17.70 11.23
C ARG A 182 -11.62 -16.20 11.05
N SER A 183 -10.62 -15.33 11.28
CA SER A 183 -10.75 -13.88 11.05
C SER A 183 -11.04 -13.50 9.59
N THR A 184 -10.68 -14.37 8.64
CA THR A 184 -10.93 -14.18 7.20
C THR A 184 -12.42 -14.24 6.89
N LEU A 185 -13.12 -15.29 7.34
CA LEU A 185 -14.57 -15.45 7.13
C LEU A 185 -15.37 -14.35 7.84
N ILE A 186 -14.93 -13.92 9.03
CA ILE A 186 -15.53 -12.78 9.74
C ILE A 186 -15.38 -11.48 8.93
N SER A 187 -14.21 -11.25 8.32
CA SER A 187 -13.98 -10.07 7.47
C SER A 187 -14.84 -10.09 6.21
N TRP A 188 -15.10 -11.29 5.65
CA TRP A 188 -16.01 -11.47 4.52
C TRP A 188 -17.45 -11.14 4.89
N GLY A 189 -17.95 -11.67 6.01
CA GLY A 189 -19.30 -11.35 6.48
C GLY A 189 -19.50 -9.85 6.78
N ARG A 190 -18.44 -9.16 7.22
CA ARG A 190 -18.46 -7.69 7.42
C ARG A 190 -18.34 -6.89 6.12
N GLY A 191 -18.03 -7.52 5.00
CA GLY A 191 -17.78 -6.85 3.72
C GLY A 191 -16.46 -6.06 3.68
N THR A 192 -15.56 -6.21 4.66
CA THR A 192 -14.28 -5.47 4.70
C THR A 192 -13.19 -6.09 3.84
N LYS A 193 -13.34 -7.37 3.49
CA LYS A 193 -12.45 -8.12 2.59
C LYS A 193 -13.28 -9.02 1.69
N MET A 194 -12.76 -9.31 0.50
CA MET A 194 -13.35 -10.27 -0.44
C MET A 194 -12.43 -11.48 -0.65
N PRO A 195 -13.00 -12.69 -0.84
CA PRO A 195 -12.27 -13.89 -1.23
C PRO A 195 -11.63 -13.70 -2.61
N ARG A 196 -10.33 -14.03 -2.74
CA ARG A 196 -9.56 -13.83 -3.99
C ARG A 196 -8.59 -14.94 -4.34
N ALA A 197 -8.15 -15.71 -3.34
CA ALA A 197 -7.32 -16.89 -3.59
C ALA A 197 -8.22 -18.03 -4.08
N ALA A 198 -7.75 -18.87 -4.99
CA ALA A 198 -8.35 -20.15 -5.38
C ALA A 198 -8.82 -20.96 -4.18
N ILE A 199 -8.05 -21.03 -3.08
CA ILE A 199 -8.53 -21.71 -1.85
C ILE A 199 -9.74 -21.01 -1.22
N SER A 200 -9.78 -19.68 -1.27
CA SER A 200 -10.93 -18.89 -0.81
C SER A 200 -12.15 -19.06 -1.72
N LEU A 201 -11.94 -19.14 -3.03
CA LEU A 201 -13.00 -19.41 -4.02
C LEU A 201 -13.51 -20.85 -3.90
N GLU A 202 -12.65 -21.80 -3.57
CA GLU A 202 -13.06 -23.17 -3.26
C GLU A 202 -13.92 -23.23 -2.01
N ILE A 203 -13.52 -22.52 -0.94
CA ILE A 203 -14.33 -22.38 0.27
C ILE A 203 -15.71 -21.78 -0.06
N LEU A 204 -15.79 -20.76 -0.93
CA LEU A 204 -17.08 -20.25 -1.40
C LEU A 204 -17.92 -21.33 -2.08
N GLY A 205 -17.34 -22.11 -3.00
CA GLY A 205 -18.06 -23.22 -3.64
C GLY A 205 -18.53 -24.29 -2.64
N ARG A 206 -17.80 -24.52 -1.55
CA ARG A 206 -18.26 -25.40 -0.45
C ARG A 206 -19.44 -24.79 0.31
N ILE A 207 -19.45 -23.47 0.53
CA ILE A 207 -20.56 -22.75 1.18
C ILE A 207 -21.80 -22.75 0.26
N GLU A 208 -21.64 -22.51 -1.04
CA GLU A 208 -22.73 -22.56 -2.03
C GLU A 208 -23.37 -23.95 -2.04
N ARG A 209 -22.55 -25.01 -2.09
CA ARG A 209 -23.03 -26.39 -2.01
C ARG A 209 -23.80 -26.66 -0.72
N ARG A 210 -23.23 -26.24 0.43
CA ARG A 210 -23.84 -26.39 1.76
C ARG A 210 -25.23 -25.77 1.82
N TYR A 211 -25.40 -24.57 1.27
CA TYR A 211 -26.67 -23.84 1.28
C TYR A 211 -27.54 -24.07 0.03
N ARG A 212 -27.17 -25.03 -0.84
CA ARG A 212 -27.86 -25.35 -2.10
C ARG A 212 -28.08 -24.12 -3.00
N LEU A 213 -27.09 -23.23 -3.05
CA LEU A 213 -27.09 -22.05 -3.91
C LEU A 213 -26.53 -22.41 -5.30
N PRO A 214 -26.89 -21.65 -6.35
CA PRO A 214 -26.26 -21.80 -7.66
C PRO A 214 -24.74 -21.62 -7.57
N ALA A 215 -24.00 -22.41 -8.35
CA ALA A 215 -22.54 -22.27 -8.42
C ALA A 215 -22.16 -20.87 -8.90
N GLY A 216 -21.27 -20.19 -8.19
CA GLY A 216 -20.82 -18.83 -8.49
C GLY A 216 -21.75 -17.73 -7.97
N TYR A 217 -22.80 -18.06 -7.20
CA TYR A 217 -23.70 -17.08 -6.59
C TYR A 217 -22.96 -16.00 -5.78
N PHE A 218 -22.04 -16.38 -4.89
CA PHE A 218 -21.32 -15.38 -4.07
C PHE A 218 -20.33 -14.57 -4.88
N LEU A 219 -19.78 -15.17 -5.94
CA LEU A 219 -18.81 -14.52 -6.81
C LEU A 219 -19.48 -13.45 -7.68
N ALA A 220 -20.66 -13.74 -8.22
CA ALA A 220 -21.48 -12.75 -8.91
C ALA A 220 -21.77 -11.52 -8.03
N LYS A 221 -21.95 -11.72 -6.71
CA LYS A 221 -22.16 -10.64 -5.72
C LYS A 221 -20.89 -9.90 -5.30
N ALA A 222 -19.72 -10.43 -5.63
CA ALA A 222 -18.44 -9.78 -5.32
C ALA A 222 -18.02 -8.76 -6.40
N GLY A 223 -18.69 -8.76 -7.56
CA GLY A 223 -18.35 -7.90 -8.70
C GLY A 223 -17.09 -8.34 -9.44
N ALA A 224 -16.76 -7.65 -10.54
CA ALA A 224 -15.54 -7.94 -11.29
C ALA A 224 -14.29 -7.61 -10.45
N PRO A 225 -13.29 -8.50 -10.39
CA PRO A 225 -12.11 -8.28 -9.56
C PRO A 225 -11.26 -7.12 -10.08
N ASP A 226 -10.99 -6.11 -9.23
CA ASP A 226 -10.06 -4.99 -9.49
C ASP A 226 -8.58 -5.44 -9.58
N ARG A 227 -8.31 -6.75 -9.39
CA ARG A 227 -6.97 -7.34 -9.43
C ARG A 227 -7.01 -8.84 -9.71
N ALA A 228 -6.11 -9.31 -10.58
CA ALA A 228 -5.91 -10.72 -10.87
C ALA A 228 -5.75 -11.63 -9.63
N PRO A 229 -6.34 -12.84 -9.63
CA PRO A 229 -6.04 -13.89 -8.66
C PRO A 229 -4.54 -14.21 -8.63
N GLY A 230 -4.00 -14.45 -7.43
CA GLY A 230 -2.55 -14.54 -7.21
C GLY A 230 -1.95 -15.95 -7.31
N ASP A 231 -2.79 -16.98 -7.39
CA ASP A 231 -2.44 -18.36 -7.08
C ASP A 231 -2.69 -19.34 -8.23
N PHE A 232 -2.64 -18.83 -9.45
CA PHE A 232 -2.51 -19.68 -10.63
C PHE A 232 -1.22 -20.51 -10.55
N ASN A 233 -1.34 -21.83 -10.74
CA ASN A 233 -0.21 -22.74 -10.76
C ASN A 233 0.52 -22.64 -12.11
N LEU A 234 1.39 -21.64 -12.20
CA LEU A 234 2.20 -21.36 -13.39
C LEU A 234 3.64 -21.83 -13.16
N GLU A 235 3.94 -23.08 -13.47
CA GLU A 235 5.31 -23.62 -13.40
C GLU A 235 6.21 -22.96 -14.46
N GLY A 236 7.45 -22.62 -14.10
CA GLY A 236 8.43 -22.04 -15.03
C GLY A 236 8.17 -20.59 -15.48
N VAL A 237 7.15 -19.91 -14.97
CA VAL A 237 6.78 -18.54 -15.36
C VAL A 237 7.41 -17.50 -14.43
N THR A 238 8.07 -16.49 -15.00
CA THR A 238 8.69 -15.39 -14.23
C THR A 238 7.63 -14.59 -13.44
N PRO A 239 7.97 -13.96 -12.30
CA PRO A 239 7.00 -13.16 -11.54
C PRO A 239 6.36 -12.02 -12.33
N ALA A 240 7.12 -11.40 -13.25
CA ALA A 240 6.62 -10.33 -14.11
C ALA A 240 5.62 -10.85 -15.17
N GLU A 241 5.91 -12.01 -15.75
CA GLU A 241 5.00 -12.67 -16.70
C GLU A 241 3.76 -13.23 -16.02
N ARG A 242 3.91 -13.85 -14.84
CA ARG A 242 2.80 -14.32 -14.00
C ARG A 242 1.78 -13.21 -13.74
N ARG A 243 2.26 -12.01 -13.39
CA ARG A 243 1.40 -10.86 -13.12
C ARG A 243 0.61 -10.41 -14.35
N ARG A 244 1.19 -10.55 -15.56
CA ARG A 244 0.52 -10.23 -16.82
C ARG A 244 -0.51 -11.30 -17.19
N LEU A 245 -0.15 -12.57 -17.05
CA LEU A 245 -1.04 -13.70 -17.36
C LEU A 245 -2.24 -13.73 -16.44
N ALA A 246 -2.04 -13.54 -15.14
CA ALA A 246 -3.08 -13.72 -14.12
C ALA A 246 -4.33 -12.83 -14.33
N LEU A 247 -4.23 -11.72 -15.05
CA LEU A 247 -5.38 -10.86 -15.39
C LEU A 247 -6.28 -11.45 -16.48
N HIS A 248 -5.79 -12.44 -17.21
CA HIS A 248 -6.42 -12.98 -18.41
C HIS A 248 -6.71 -14.49 -18.30
N LEU A 249 -6.38 -15.10 -17.17
CA LEU A 249 -6.69 -16.51 -16.92
C LEU A 249 -8.09 -16.65 -16.32
N PRO A 250 -8.86 -17.66 -16.75
CA PRO A 250 -10.15 -17.95 -16.16
C PRO A 250 -9.97 -18.45 -14.71
N GLU A 251 -10.98 -18.23 -13.86
CA GLU A 251 -10.89 -18.54 -12.42
C GLU A 251 -10.76 -20.04 -12.13
N ASP A 252 -11.25 -20.88 -13.04
CA ASP A 252 -11.15 -22.33 -12.98
C ASP A 252 -9.85 -22.88 -13.59
N PHE A 253 -8.94 -22.02 -14.05
CA PHE A 253 -7.71 -22.40 -14.77
C PHE A 253 -6.95 -23.55 -14.08
N ASN A 254 -6.77 -23.48 -12.77
CA ASN A 254 -6.05 -24.51 -12.00
C ASN A 254 -6.75 -25.89 -12.00
N ARG A 255 -8.06 -25.93 -12.24
CA ARG A 255 -8.88 -27.16 -12.26
C ARG A 255 -8.96 -27.78 -13.65
N ARG A 256 -8.60 -27.03 -14.69
CA ARG A 256 -8.63 -27.50 -16.08
C ARG A 256 -7.56 -28.57 -16.31
N PRO A 257 -7.76 -29.49 -17.26
CA PRO A 257 -6.72 -30.41 -17.69
C PRO A 257 -5.44 -29.67 -18.14
N ARG A 258 -4.27 -30.29 -17.96
CA ARG A 258 -2.98 -29.64 -18.32
C ARG A 258 -2.89 -29.21 -19.78
N HIS A 259 -3.57 -29.91 -20.69
CA HIS A 259 -3.59 -29.54 -22.11
C HIS A 259 -4.38 -28.23 -22.35
N GLU A 260 -5.57 -28.09 -21.75
CA GLU A 260 -6.34 -26.84 -21.80
C GLU A 260 -5.59 -25.68 -21.13
N GLN A 261 -4.93 -25.93 -20.00
CA GLN A 261 -4.10 -24.92 -19.35
C GLN A 261 -2.99 -24.41 -20.28
N ALA A 262 -2.32 -25.32 -21.00
CA ALA A 262 -1.28 -24.96 -21.96
C ALA A 262 -1.85 -24.18 -23.15
N GLU A 263 -3.00 -24.58 -23.68
CA GLU A 263 -3.71 -23.88 -24.77
C GLU A 263 -4.12 -22.45 -24.36
N ILE A 264 -4.72 -22.29 -23.18
CA ILE A 264 -5.09 -20.97 -22.64
C ILE A 264 -3.85 -20.10 -22.46
N LEU A 265 -2.76 -20.65 -21.91
CA LEU A 265 -1.51 -19.89 -21.73
C LEU A 265 -0.89 -19.47 -23.05
N ASP A 266 -0.88 -20.36 -24.04
CA ASP A 266 -0.36 -20.06 -25.38
C ASP A 266 -1.20 -18.99 -26.06
N TRP A 267 -2.53 -19.11 -26.01
CA TRP A 267 -3.44 -18.11 -26.56
C TRP A 267 -3.27 -16.75 -25.89
N VAL A 268 -3.23 -16.69 -24.55
CA VAL A 268 -3.00 -15.42 -23.83
C VAL A 268 -1.64 -14.85 -24.16
N ARG A 269 -0.59 -15.69 -24.24
CA ARG A 269 0.75 -15.24 -24.63
C ARG A 269 0.73 -14.65 -26.02
N THR A 270 0.19 -15.37 -27.00
CA THR A 270 0.25 -15.02 -28.41
C THR A 270 -0.64 -13.81 -28.74
N ILE A 271 -1.90 -13.83 -28.30
CA ILE A 271 -2.92 -12.85 -28.67
C ILE A 271 -2.88 -11.61 -27.76
N ILE A 272 -2.74 -11.82 -26.45
CA ILE A 272 -2.84 -10.75 -25.45
C ILE A 272 -1.46 -10.18 -25.05
N ILE A 273 -0.41 -11.00 -24.94
CA ILE A 273 0.90 -10.55 -24.44
C ILE A 273 1.91 -10.20 -25.55
N SER A 274 2.12 -11.02 -26.58
CA SER A 274 3.00 -10.69 -27.72
C SER A 274 2.28 -9.81 -28.74
N GLY A 275 0.96 -10.02 -28.92
CA GLY A 275 0.02 -9.03 -29.42
C GLY A 275 -0.40 -9.20 -30.88
N SER A 276 -1.71 -9.42 -31.07
CA SER A 276 -2.48 -9.01 -32.26
C SER A 276 -3.63 -8.05 -31.90
N THR A 277 -3.91 -7.85 -30.60
CA THR A 277 -4.97 -6.93 -30.16
C THR A 277 -4.61 -5.46 -30.39
N ASP A 278 -5.61 -4.66 -30.75
CA ASP A 278 -5.47 -3.21 -30.95
C ASP A 278 -4.88 -2.52 -29.73
N TYR A 279 -5.24 -2.97 -28.53
CA TYR A 279 -4.71 -2.44 -27.28
C TYR A 279 -3.20 -2.66 -27.13
N ARG A 280 -2.66 -3.81 -27.52
CA ARG A 280 -1.22 -4.07 -27.47
C ARG A 280 -0.45 -3.30 -28.54
N ARG A 281 -1.01 -3.18 -29.75
CA ARG A 281 -0.44 -2.33 -30.80
C ARG A 281 -0.38 -0.88 -30.35
N TYR A 282 -1.47 -0.40 -29.73
CA TYR A 282 -1.55 0.91 -29.10
C TYR A 282 -0.52 1.08 -27.96
N GLN A 283 -0.44 0.14 -27.00
CA GLN A 283 0.57 0.20 -25.92
C GLN A 283 2.00 0.21 -26.46
N ALA A 284 2.30 -0.64 -27.45
CA ALA A 284 3.62 -0.73 -28.06
C ALA A 284 3.99 0.56 -28.81
N ALA A 285 3.03 1.18 -29.52
CA ALA A 285 3.21 2.49 -30.15
C ALA A 285 3.44 3.58 -29.08
N MET A 286 2.62 3.63 -28.03
CA MET A 286 2.75 4.61 -26.95
C MET A 286 4.03 4.48 -26.15
N MET A 287 4.58 3.28 -25.99
CA MET A 287 5.88 3.05 -25.36
C MET A 287 7.05 3.62 -26.19
N ARG A 288 6.87 3.86 -27.49
CA ARG A 288 7.88 4.50 -28.35
C ARG A 288 7.91 6.01 -28.16
N HIS A 289 6.77 6.64 -27.90
CA HIS A 289 6.65 8.08 -27.67
C HIS A 289 6.94 8.42 -26.21
N ARG A 290 8.23 8.49 -25.88
CA ARG A 290 8.70 8.86 -24.54
C ARG A 290 8.44 10.34 -24.27
N TYR A 291 7.94 10.65 -23.08
CA TYR A 291 7.81 12.00 -22.54
C TYR A 291 8.08 11.94 -21.05
N ALA A 292 9.18 12.50 -20.60
CA ALA A 292 9.46 12.57 -19.17
C ALA A 292 10.41 13.72 -18.85
N VAL A 293 10.20 14.32 -17.69
CA VAL A 293 11.22 15.10 -17.00
C VAL A 293 12.02 14.17 -16.10
N ARG A 294 13.33 14.10 -16.32
CA ARG A 294 14.24 13.28 -15.52
C ARG A 294 14.87 14.10 -14.40
N PHE A 295 14.62 13.68 -13.16
CA PHE A 295 15.21 14.26 -11.97
C PHE A 295 16.63 13.74 -11.72
N SER A 296 17.55 14.63 -11.31
CA SER A 296 18.94 14.34 -10.97
C SER A 296 19.03 13.56 -9.65
N GLY A 297 18.74 12.27 -9.72
CA GLY A 297 18.65 11.36 -8.56
C GLY A 297 18.23 9.94 -8.95
N GLN A 298 17.63 9.76 -10.13
CA GLN A 298 17.46 8.44 -10.74
C GLN A 298 18.83 7.82 -11.05
N SER A 299 19.30 6.93 -10.18
CA SER A 299 20.32 5.93 -10.55
C SER A 299 19.64 4.77 -11.28
N GLY A 300 18.91 5.08 -12.36
CA GLY A 300 18.54 4.08 -13.36
C GLY A 300 19.67 4.01 -14.39
N PRO A 301 19.99 2.83 -14.96
CA PRO A 301 20.95 2.78 -16.06
C PRO A 301 20.50 3.74 -17.14
N ARG A 302 21.43 4.59 -17.61
CA ARG A 302 21.33 5.40 -18.82
C ARG A 302 21.21 4.40 -19.97
N ARG A 303 20.05 3.75 -20.13
CA ARG A 303 19.76 2.93 -21.29
C ARG A 303 19.42 3.91 -22.40
N PRO A 304 20.35 4.23 -23.32
CA PRO A 304 19.92 4.81 -24.59
C PRO A 304 18.81 3.89 -25.11
N SER A 305 17.69 4.46 -25.53
CA SER A 305 16.82 3.68 -26.41
C SER A 305 17.70 3.30 -27.58
N SER A 306 17.79 2.01 -27.91
CA SER A 306 18.48 1.51 -29.10
C SER A 306 17.89 2.03 -30.42
N ILE A 307 16.93 2.95 -30.34
CA ILE A 307 16.12 3.52 -31.42
C ILE A 307 16.32 5.04 -31.50
N ALA A 308 16.69 5.74 -30.42
CA ALA A 308 16.87 7.20 -30.50
C ALA A 308 18.27 7.50 -31.01
N GLN A 309 18.36 8.15 -32.17
CA GLN A 309 19.61 8.54 -32.82
C GLN A 309 20.17 9.82 -32.19
N THR A 310 19.32 10.66 -31.58
CA THR A 310 19.71 11.90 -30.91
C THR A 310 19.12 12.04 -29.48
N PRO A 311 19.74 12.86 -28.59
CA PRO A 311 19.18 13.16 -27.26
C PRO A 311 17.81 13.84 -27.29
N GLU A 312 17.53 14.61 -28.34
CA GLU A 312 16.28 15.34 -28.57
C GLU A 312 15.14 14.40 -28.98
N GLU A 313 15.42 13.36 -29.77
CA GLU A 313 14.49 12.27 -30.10
C GLU A 313 14.08 11.41 -28.90
N SER A 314 14.80 11.48 -27.78
CA SER A 314 14.50 10.66 -26.62
C SER A 314 13.18 11.04 -25.93
N GLY A 315 12.68 12.26 -26.19
CA GLY A 315 11.52 12.85 -25.51
C GLY A 315 11.67 12.98 -23.99
N ILE A 316 12.87 12.70 -23.46
CA ILE A 316 13.20 12.82 -22.04
C ILE A 316 14.08 14.03 -21.86
N ILE A 317 13.56 15.03 -21.15
CA ILE A 317 14.29 16.25 -20.82
C ILE A 317 14.84 16.18 -19.40
N LEU A 318 15.93 16.87 -19.13
CA LEU A 318 16.46 16.98 -17.77
C LEU A 318 15.65 18.01 -16.98
N ALA A 319 15.31 17.67 -15.74
CA ALA A 319 14.68 18.61 -14.82
C ALA A 319 15.60 19.84 -14.62
N PRO A 320 15.07 21.06 -14.74
CA PRO A 320 15.81 22.25 -14.36
C PRO A 320 16.18 22.22 -12.87
N ARG A 321 17.23 22.98 -12.50
CA ARG A 321 17.75 23.02 -11.13
C ARG A 321 16.65 23.24 -10.09
N ARG A 322 15.80 24.25 -10.28
CA ARG A 322 14.69 24.57 -9.38
C ARG A 322 13.76 23.37 -9.14
N LEU A 323 13.36 22.70 -10.22
CA LEU A 323 12.45 21.56 -10.16
C LEU A 323 13.13 20.34 -9.49
N ASN A 324 14.44 20.15 -9.71
CA ASN A 324 15.23 19.16 -8.96
C ASN A 324 15.31 19.46 -7.46
N ASP A 325 15.48 20.73 -7.09
CA ASP A 325 15.56 21.15 -5.69
C ASP A 325 14.21 20.90 -4.98
N GLU A 326 13.09 21.20 -5.65
CA GLU A 326 11.74 20.89 -5.15
C GLU A 326 11.52 19.38 -4.96
N MET A 327 11.88 18.56 -5.96
CA MET A 327 11.80 17.10 -5.85
C MET A 327 12.68 16.57 -4.71
N SER A 328 13.88 17.12 -4.55
CA SER A 328 14.80 16.75 -3.46
C SER A 328 14.23 17.11 -2.10
N ALA A 329 13.54 18.25 -1.98
CA ALA A 329 12.84 18.66 -0.76
C ALA A 329 11.66 17.71 -0.45
N ILE A 330 10.87 17.31 -1.45
CA ILE A 330 9.80 16.31 -1.29
C ILE A 330 10.37 14.96 -0.84
N LEU A 331 11.44 14.48 -1.48
CA LEU A 331 12.08 13.22 -1.10
C LEU A 331 12.60 13.29 0.33
N THR A 332 13.29 14.38 0.69
CA THR A 332 13.77 14.59 2.07
C THR A 332 12.60 14.55 3.04
N PHE A 333 11.51 15.28 2.74
CA PHE A 333 10.31 15.29 3.57
C PHE A 333 9.64 13.92 3.68
N LYS A 334 9.43 13.19 2.58
CA LYS A 334 8.66 11.92 2.56
C LYS A 334 9.47 10.69 2.94
N THR A 335 10.80 10.73 2.88
CA THR A 335 11.67 9.58 3.20
C THR A 335 12.41 9.72 4.52
N ALA A 336 12.49 10.93 5.11
CA ALA A 336 13.14 11.11 6.40
C ALA A 336 12.48 10.25 7.48
N THR A 337 13.26 9.74 8.44
CA THR A 337 12.73 8.91 9.52
C THR A 337 11.76 9.71 10.39
N PHE A 338 12.12 10.96 10.68
CA PHE A 338 11.28 11.95 11.36
C PHE A 338 11.00 13.12 10.42
N ALA A 339 9.81 13.71 10.54
CA ALA A 339 9.54 14.97 9.87
C ALA A 339 10.51 16.05 10.40
N ALA A 340 10.86 17.04 9.57
CA ALA A 340 11.67 18.14 10.02
C ALA A 340 10.96 18.89 11.17
N PHE A 341 11.72 19.56 12.03
CA PHE A 341 11.14 20.33 13.13
C PHE A 341 10.16 21.39 12.60
N GLY A 342 9.01 21.55 13.26
CA GLY A 342 7.93 22.43 12.80
C GLY A 342 7.05 21.87 11.66
N LEU A 343 7.43 20.72 11.07
CA LEU A 343 6.63 20.03 10.06
C LEU A 343 5.95 18.79 10.64
N GLN A 344 4.70 18.59 10.24
CA GLN A 344 3.98 17.34 10.43
C GLN A 344 3.90 16.57 9.11
N ARG A 345 3.82 15.25 9.20
CA ARG A 345 3.78 14.38 8.02
C ARG A 345 2.91 13.17 8.26
N ASN A 346 2.04 12.90 7.30
CA ASN A 346 1.35 11.63 7.20
C ASN A 346 2.08 10.69 6.21
N GLY A 347 2.38 9.50 6.69
CA GLY A 347 3.03 8.42 5.94
C GLY A 347 4.51 8.68 5.61
N VAL A 348 5.24 7.60 5.37
CA VAL A 348 6.64 7.62 4.94
C VAL A 348 6.77 6.81 3.67
N TRP A 349 7.50 7.32 2.69
CA TRP A 349 7.83 6.58 1.47
C TRP A 349 9.05 5.71 1.72
N GLY A 350 8.90 4.40 1.48
CA GLY A 350 10.04 3.50 1.33
C GLY A 350 10.81 3.77 0.03
N THR A 351 11.93 3.07 -0.17
CA THR A 351 12.81 3.26 -1.33
C THR A 351 12.07 3.03 -2.66
N GLU A 352 11.29 1.96 -2.76
CA GLU A 352 10.53 1.60 -3.96
C GLU A 352 9.42 2.62 -4.22
N THR A 353 8.68 3.01 -3.19
CA THR A 353 7.62 4.03 -3.31
C THR A 353 8.21 5.37 -3.75
N ALA A 354 9.35 5.77 -3.20
CA ALA A 354 10.02 7.00 -3.58
C ALA A 354 10.49 6.95 -5.05
N ALA A 355 11.09 5.83 -5.49
CA ALA A 355 11.50 5.65 -6.88
C ALA A 355 10.29 5.72 -7.83
N GLN A 356 9.20 5.02 -7.50
CA GLN A 356 7.97 5.07 -8.26
C GLN A 356 7.40 6.49 -8.35
N LYS A 357 7.39 7.25 -7.24
CA LYS A 357 6.89 8.63 -7.26
C LYS A 357 7.75 9.57 -8.10
N VAL A 358 9.07 9.41 -8.08
CA VAL A 358 9.98 10.17 -8.97
C VAL A 358 9.63 9.90 -10.44
N GLU A 359 9.40 8.65 -10.82
CA GLU A 359 8.98 8.31 -12.20
C GLU A 359 7.61 8.91 -12.54
N HIS A 360 6.64 8.83 -11.63
CA HIS A 360 5.30 9.38 -11.84
C HIS A 360 5.34 10.90 -12.04
N PHE A 361 6.07 11.63 -11.19
CA PHE A 361 6.23 13.08 -11.36
C PHE A 361 6.98 13.40 -12.65
N GLY A 362 7.98 12.59 -13.01
CA GLY A 362 8.70 12.74 -14.28
C GLY A 362 7.77 12.66 -15.49
N LEU A 363 6.86 11.68 -15.52
CA LEU A 363 5.84 11.56 -16.58
C LEU A 363 4.82 12.70 -16.55
N TRP A 364 4.39 13.13 -15.35
CA TRP A 364 3.45 14.22 -15.20
C TRP A 364 4.00 15.54 -15.74
N PHE A 365 5.19 15.96 -15.30
CA PHE A 365 5.86 17.13 -15.86
C PHE A 365 6.23 16.95 -17.33
N GLY A 366 6.57 15.73 -17.76
CA GLY A 366 6.82 15.41 -19.16
C GLY A 366 5.63 15.70 -20.07
N ALA A 367 4.40 15.52 -19.58
CA ALA A 367 3.19 15.85 -20.35
C ALA A 367 3.06 17.35 -20.61
N PHE A 368 3.38 18.19 -19.62
CA PHE A 368 3.35 19.64 -19.78
C PHE A 368 4.50 20.15 -20.66
N ALA A 369 5.70 19.56 -20.53
CA ALA A 369 6.88 19.98 -21.27
C ALA A 369 6.87 19.55 -22.75
N ALA A 370 6.23 18.42 -23.07
CA ALA A 370 6.26 17.90 -24.43
C ALA A 370 5.57 18.87 -25.42
N PRO A 371 6.13 19.08 -26.63
CA PRO A 371 5.55 20.00 -27.61
C PRO A 371 4.14 19.57 -28.07
N PRO A 372 3.23 20.51 -28.37
CA PRO A 372 1.89 20.20 -28.91
C PRO A 372 1.94 19.49 -30.25
N GLU A 373 2.93 19.82 -31.09
CA GLU A 373 3.12 19.23 -32.43
C GLU A 373 3.78 17.84 -32.40
N SER A 374 4.27 17.40 -31.24
CA SER A 374 4.86 16.07 -31.11
C SER A 374 3.78 14.99 -31.07
N GLU A 375 4.18 13.74 -31.32
CA GLU A 375 3.34 12.55 -31.09
C GLU A 375 2.81 12.45 -29.64
N VAL A 376 3.40 13.21 -28.71
CA VAL A 376 2.95 13.29 -27.32
C VAL A 376 1.75 14.23 -27.17
N GLN A 377 1.66 15.24 -28.04
CA GLN A 377 0.67 16.32 -28.00
C GLN A 377 0.58 16.98 -26.62
N GLY A 378 1.74 17.27 -26.04
CA GLY A 378 1.82 17.89 -24.71
C GLY A 378 1.46 19.38 -24.74
N ARG A 379 1.66 20.07 -23.62
CA ARG A 379 1.32 21.51 -23.53
C ARG A 379 2.38 22.42 -24.14
N GLY A 380 3.64 21.98 -24.23
CA GLY A 380 4.77 22.79 -24.71
C GLY A 380 5.27 23.84 -23.73
N VAL A 381 5.04 23.65 -22.42
CA VAL A 381 5.51 24.60 -21.39
C VAL A 381 7.03 24.53 -21.27
N ASP A 382 7.71 25.67 -21.23
CA ASP A 382 9.14 25.71 -20.92
C ASP A 382 9.38 25.01 -19.56
N PRO A 383 10.22 23.96 -19.51
CA PRO A 383 10.52 23.23 -18.28
C PRO A 383 10.94 24.13 -17.11
N LYS A 384 11.56 25.29 -17.38
CA LYS A 384 11.98 26.28 -16.37
C LYS A 384 10.80 26.90 -15.62
N LEU A 385 9.62 26.94 -16.22
CA LEU A 385 8.39 27.46 -15.62
C LEU A 385 7.68 26.42 -14.75
N LEU A 386 7.99 25.14 -14.92
CA LEU A 386 7.38 24.05 -14.16
C LEU A 386 7.81 24.08 -12.69
N THR A 387 6.86 23.81 -11.80
CA THR A 387 7.03 23.75 -10.34
C THR A 387 5.95 22.85 -9.74
N PHE A 388 6.25 22.16 -8.64
CA PHE A 388 5.25 21.39 -7.90
C PHE A 388 4.11 22.26 -7.35
N ALA A 389 4.33 23.57 -7.17
CA ALA A 389 3.30 24.51 -6.73
C ALA A 389 2.09 24.53 -7.66
N MET A 390 2.25 24.19 -8.94
CA MET A 390 1.16 24.18 -9.90
C MET A 390 0.11 23.10 -9.63
N MET A 391 0.41 22.10 -8.78
CA MET A 391 -0.52 21.02 -8.42
C MET A 391 -1.74 21.48 -7.64
N ILE A 392 -1.75 22.70 -7.10
CA ILE A 392 -2.91 23.23 -6.37
C ILE A 392 -4.00 23.75 -7.31
N PHE A 393 -3.69 24.02 -8.58
CA PHE A 393 -4.66 24.59 -9.52
C PHE A 393 -5.52 23.46 -10.12
N PRO A 394 -6.85 23.49 -9.95
CA PRO A 394 -7.74 22.50 -10.55
C PRO A 394 -7.60 22.43 -12.08
N GLN A 395 -7.46 23.60 -12.74
CA GLN A 395 -7.31 23.72 -14.19
C GLN A 395 -6.12 22.92 -14.75
N VAL A 396 -5.02 22.81 -13.98
CA VAL A 396 -3.85 22.00 -14.33
C VAL A 396 -4.20 20.51 -14.37
N TRP A 397 -5.03 20.06 -13.43
CA TRP A 397 -5.53 18.68 -13.40
C TRP A 397 -6.57 18.42 -14.49
N ASP A 398 -7.49 19.35 -14.72
CA ASP A 398 -8.50 19.22 -15.77
C ASP A 398 -7.86 19.05 -17.14
N TRP A 399 -6.85 19.88 -17.45
CA TRP A 399 -6.07 19.73 -18.68
C TRP A 399 -5.34 18.39 -18.71
N TYR A 400 -4.67 18.01 -17.63
CA TYR A 400 -3.90 16.78 -17.56
C TYR A 400 -4.77 15.54 -17.77
N LEU A 401 -5.93 15.48 -17.12
CA LEU A 401 -6.88 14.38 -17.23
C LEU A 401 -7.47 14.31 -18.65
N THR A 402 -7.92 15.45 -19.18
CA THR A 402 -8.43 15.54 -20.57
C THR A 402 -7.38 15.09 -21.57
N TRP A 403 -6.13 15.52 -21.39
CA TRP A 403 -5.01 15.10 -22.23
C TRP A 403 -4.75 13.60 -22.13
N ARG A 404 -4.79 13.02 -20.92
CA ARG A 404 -4.65 11.56 -20.71
C ARG A 404 -5.77 10.77 -21.36
N GLU A 405 -7.00 11.23 -21.27
CA GLU A 405 -8.15 10.62 -21.91
C GLU A 405 -8.04 10.67 -23.42
N ARG A 406 -7.67 11.81 -24.01
CA ARG A 406 -7.46 11.90 -25.48
C ARG A 406 -6.32 11.00 -25.95
N ARG A 407 -5.21 10.99 -25.21
CA ARG A 407 -4.03 10.20 -25.56
C ARG A 407 -4.28 8.70 -25.40
N ARG A 408 -4.97 8.27 -24.34
CA ARG A 408 -5.09 6.87 -23.91
C ARG A 408 -6.47 6.25 -24.06
N GLY A 409 -7.52 7.04 -24.18
CA GLY A 409 -8.91 6.62 -24.29
C GLY A 409 -9.55 6.16 -22.97
N PHE A 410 -8.80 6.07 -21.87
CA PHE A 410 -9.32 5.68 -20.55
C PHE A 410 -8.37 6.10 -19.41
N TYR A 411 -8.93 6.17 -18.20
CA TYR A 411 -8.20 6.39 -16.95
C TYR A 411 -7.74 5.08 -16.32
N THR A 412 -6.63 5.10 -15.60
CA THR A 412 -6.14 3.96 -14.82
C THR A 412 -5.95 4.39 -13.37
N LYS A 413 -5.64 3.42 -12.51
CA LYS A 413 -5.27 3.68 -11.13
C LYS A 413 -4.11 4.67 -10.99
N TRP A 414 -3.31 4.85 -12.04
CA TRP A 414 -2.24 5.83 -12.06
C TRP A 414 -2.74 7.26 -11.84
N GLU A 415 -3.82 7.68 -12.51
CA GLU A 415 -4.37 9.04 -12.34
C GLU A 415 -4.96 9.22 -10.94
N VAL A 416 -5.68 8.21 -10.45
CA VAL A 416 -6.23 8.18 -9.08
C VAL A 416 -5.11 8.32 -8.04
N ASP A 417 -4.03 7.55 -8.20
CA ASP A 417 -2.89 7.58 -7.29
C ASP A 417 -2.18 8.93 -7.31
N LEU A 418 -2.07 9.59 -8.48
CA LEU A 418 -1.42 10.88 -8.59
C LEU A 418 -2.26 12.02 -7.98
N LEU A 419 -3.57 12.04 -8.25
CA LEU A 419 -4.52 12.96 -7.60
C LEU A 419 -4.53 12.77 -6.08
N SER A 420 -4.50 11.52 -5.61
CA SER A 420 -4.42 11.20 -4.18
C SER A 420 -3.14 11.77 -3.53
N ILE A 421 -2.02 11.78 -4.25
CA ILE A 421 -0.78 12.40 -3.78
C ILE A 421 -0.89 13.91 -3.75
N ALA A 422 -1.47 14.52 -4.79
CA ALA A 422 -1.69 15.96 -4.85
C ALA A 422 -2.54 16.43 -3.68
N ALA A 423 -3.69 15.78 -3.44
CA ALA A 423 -4.53 16.03 -2.28
C ALA A 423 -3.76 15.83 -0.96
N ALA A 424 -2.94 14.78 -0.85
CA ALA A 424 -2.10 14.55 0.32
C ALA A 424 -0.98 15.59 0.51
N PHE A 425 -0.58 16.30 -0.54
CA PHE A 425 0.37 17.42 -0.46
C PHE A 425 -0.29 18.73 -0.05
N CYS A 426 -1.58 18.89 -0.32
CA CYS A 426 -2.36 20.07 0.07
C CYS A 426 -3.01 19.93 1.45
N ARG A 427 -3.16 18.70 1.96
CA ARG A 427 -3.82 18.39 3.23
C ARG A 427 -3.38 19.31 4.39
N GLU A 428 -4.37 19.74 5.17
CA GLU A 428 -4.18 20.45 6.42
C GLU A 428 -3.17 19.75 7.35
N GLU A 429 -2.31 20.57 7.98
CA GLU A 429 -1.22 20.23 8.91
C GLU A 429 -0.07 19.38 8.33
N THR A 430 -0.36 18.42 7.44
CA THR A 430 0.58 17.35 7.05
C THR A 430 1.00 17.37 5.59
N GLY A 431 0.34 18.19 4.78
CA GLY A 431 0.62 18.38 3.37
C GLY A 431 1.92 19.14 3.15
N TRP A 432 2.78 18.65 2.26
CA TRP A 432 4.08 19.27 2.01
C TRP A 432 3.94 20.64 1.32
N LEU A 433 3.04 20.78 0.35
CA LEU A 433 2.81 22.04 -0.36
C LEU A 433 2.26 23.08 0.62
N ARG A 434 1.23 22.73 1.40
CA ARG A 434 0.63 23.64 2.39
C ARG A 434 1.63 24.10 3.46
N GLN A 435 2.56 23.23 3.89
CA GLN A 435 3.61 23.59 4.84
C GLN A 435 4.83 24.29 4.21
N THR A 436 4.85 24.51 2.89
CA THR A 436 5.97 25.13 2.18
C THR A 436 5.50 26.36 1.37
N PRO A 437 4.93 27.40 1.99
CA PRO A 437 4.33 28.54 1.28
C PRO A 437 5.31 29.30 0.37
N ARG A 438 6.61 29.27 0.69
CA ARG A 438 7.68 29.84 -0.15
C ARG A 438 7.69 29.30 -1.59
N ILE A 439 7.14 28.11 -1.84
CA ILE A 439 7.07 27.53 -3.19
C ILE A 439 6.13 28.33 -4.10
N ALA A 440 5.19 29.10 -3.54
CA ALA A 440 4.34 30.01 -4.30
C ALA A 440 5.16 31.06 -5.09
N GLY A 441 6.34 31.42 -4.58
CA GLY A 441 7.28 32.30 -5.28
C GLY A 441 7.79 31.75 -6.62
N ASN A 442 7.70 30.43 -6.83
CA ASN A 442 8.12 29.76 -8.05
C ASN A 442 7.03 29.70 -9.12
N LEU A 443 5.78 30.10 -8.79
CA LEU A 443 4.69 30.13 -9.75
C LEU A 443 4.98 31.10 -10.89
N ALA A 444 4.69 30.66 -12.10
CA ALA A 444 4.79 31.44 -13.32
C ALA A 444 3.49 31.32 -14.10
N VAL A 445 3.20 32.32 -14.92
CA VAL A 445 2.05 32.30 -15.83
C VAL A 445 2.26 31.15 -16.81
N ILE A 446 1.22 30.36 -17.01
CA ILE A 446 1.18 29.31 -18.01
C ILE A 446 -0.12 29.50 -18.78
N ASP A 447 0.01 29.90 -20.04
CA ASP A 447 -1.13 30.26 -20.87
C ASP A 447 -2.21 29.18 -20.83
N GLY A 448 -3.45 29.60 -20.60
CA GLY A 448 -4.62 28.73 -20.50
C GLY A 448 -4.65 27.75 -19.32
N LEU A 449 -3.73 27.85 -18.35
CA LEU A 449 -3.72 27.01 -17.13
C LEU A 449 -3.57 27.82 -15.84
N ILE A 450 -2.70 28.84 -15.84
CA ILE A 450 -2.40 29.66 -14.67
C ILE A 450 -2.25 31.10 -15.12
N SER A 451 -3.18 31.96 -14.72
CA SER A 451 -3.17 33.39 -15.02
C SER A 451 -2.40 34.20 -13.97
N PRO A 452 -2.04 35.47 -14.25
CA PRO A 452 -1.48 36.37 -13.24
C PRO A 452 -2.39 36.57 -12.03
N GLN A 453 -3.72 36.59 -12.23
CA GLN A 453 -4.69 36.73 -11.15
C GLN A 453 -4.68 35.50 -10.24
N ASP A 454 -4.68 34.30 -10.82
CA ASP A 454 -4.59 33.04 -10.07
C ASP A 454 -3.35 33.03 -9.15
N ILE A 455 -2.20 33.51 -9.66
CA ILE A 455 -0.96 33.60 -8.89
C ILE A 455 -1.09 34.61 -7.74
N ALA A 456 -1.74 35.74 -7.98
CA ALA A 456 -1.93 36.77 -6.95
C ALA A 456 -2.84 36.27 -5.82
N GLU A 457 -3.95 35.62 -6.16
CA GLU A 457 -4.91 35.06 -5.20
C GLU A 457 -4.27 33.97 -4.33
N VAL A 458 -3.57 33.03 -4.97
CA VAL A 458 -2.87 31.94 -4.29
C VAL A 458 -1.71 32.43 -3.41
N LYS A 459 -1.03 33.52 -3.81
CA LYS A 459 0.01 34.14 -2.97
C LYS A 459 -0.57 34.90 -1.78
N ALA A 460 -1.78 35.43 -1.91
CA ALA A 460 -2.46 36.14 -0.83
C ALA A 460 -2.87 35.17 0.30
N ASP A 461 -3.39 33.99 -0.05
CA ASP A 461 -3.70 32.94 0.91
C ASP A 461 -3.35 31.54 0.39
N TRP A 462 -2.07 31.17 0.57
CA TRP A 462 -1.56 29.86 0.17
C TRP A 462 -2.24 28.70 0.90
N ALA A 463 -2.65 28.92 2.16
CA ALA A 463 -3.23 27.88 2.99
C ALA A 463 -4.67 27.58 2.59
N ALA A 464 -5.44 28.59 2.18
CA ALA A 464 -6.77 28.41 1.61
C ALA A 464 -6.74 27.84 0.19
N ALA A 465 -5.72 28.19 -0.60
CA ALA A 465 -5.52 27.63 -1.94
C ALA A 465 -5.17 26.13 -1.94
N CYS A 466 -4.52 25.65 -0.87
CA CYS A 466 -4.18 24.23 -0.65
C CYS A 466 -5.31 23.49 0.07
#